data_AF-A0A1A3IA54-F1
#
_entry.id   AF-A0A1A3IA54-F1
#
_cell.length_a   1.000
_cell.length_b   1.000
_cell.length_c   1.000
_cell.angle_alpha   90.00
_cell.angle_beta   90.00
_cell.angle_gamma   90.00
#
_symmetry.space_group_name_H-M   'P 1'
#
loop_
_entity.id
_entity.type
_entity.pdbx_description
1 polymer ?
#
loop_
_entity_poly.entity_id
_entity_poly.type
_entity_poly.pdbx_seq_one_letter_code
_entity_poly.pdbx_strand_id
1 'polypeptide(L)'
;FNRRVTNPVQRLWAGWLPPFGIVEHVGRRSGKQYRTPVNVFTTDVNGTPGVAIMLTYGPDRDWLKNLRAASGGRLRRNGKSLGIAEPRVVSKEEAAQYVTRRWRPIFARLPFEQAVLLDTTG
;
A
#
# COMPACT_ATOMS: atom_id res chain seq x y z
N PHE A 1 -16.33 3.67 -5.82
CA PHE A 1 -17.13 4.68 -5.11
C PHE A 1 -16.19 5.73 -4.54
N ASN A 2 -16.04 6.87 -5.23
CA ASN A 2 -15.84 8.23 -4.69
C ASN A 2 -15.48 9.17 -5.85
N ARG A 3 -16.52 9.70 -6.51
CA ARG A 3 -16.40 10.71 -7.58
C ARG A 3 -16.52 12.15 -7.04
N ARG A 4 -16.46 12.34 -5.70
CA ARG A 4 -16.76 13.64 -5.06
C ARG A 4 -15.82 14.05 -3.93
N VAL A 5 -14.71 13.37 -3.72
CA VAL A 5 -13.67 13.87 -2.82
C VAL A 5 -12.63 14.53 -3.72
N THR A 6 -12.76 15.85 -3.93
CA THR A 6 -11.65 16.70 -4.37
C THR A 6 -10.49 16.42 -3.43
N ASN A 7 -9.56 15.59 -3.89
CA ASN A 7 -8.62 14.96 -3.00
C ASN A 7 -7.44 15.91 -2.79
N PRO A 8 -7.25 16.55 -1.61
CA PRO A 8 -6.09 17.40 -1.37
C PRO A 8 -4.77 16.66 -1.60
N VAL A 9 -4.80 15.32 -1.55
CA VAL A 9 -3.66 14.46 -1.89
C VAL A 9 -3.29 14.56 -3.37
N GLN A 10 -4.23 14.76 -4.32
CA GLN A 10 -3.91 15.07 -5.74
C GLN A 10 -3.01 16.30 -5.91
N ARG A 11 -3.09 17.27 -4.99
CA ARG A 11 -2.23 18.47 -5.00
C ARG A 11 -0.78 18.14 -4.59
N LEU A 12 -0.56 17.10 -3.77
CA LEU A 12 0.77 16.54 -3.49
C LEU A 12 1.36 15.78 -4.69
N TRP A 13 0.50 15.24 -5.57
CA TRP A 13 0.89 14.46 -6.76
C TRP A 13 1.15 15.30 -8.02
N ALA A 14 0.79 16.59 -8.01
CA ALA A 14 0.77 17.44 -9.20
C ALA A 14 2.15 17.67 -9.86
N GLY A 15 3.25 17.29 -9.18
CA GLY A 15 4.61 17.37 -9.72
C GLY A 15 5.48 16.12 -9.55
N TRP A 16 5.00 15.07 -8.87
CA TRP A 16 5.76 13.84 -8.62
C TRP A 16 4.85 12.68 -8.24
N LEU A 17 4.93 11.57 -8.97
CA LEU A 17 4.16 10.35 -8.73
C LEU A 17 5.10 9.20 -8.36
N PRO A 18 5.34 8.90 -7.07
CA PRO A 18 5.94 7.63 -6.67
C PRO A 18 5.14 6.44 -7.22
N PRO A 19 5.72 5.23 -7.20
CA PRO A 19 5.15 4.06 -7.85
C PRO A 19 3.72 3.75 -7.36
N PHE A 20 2.79 3.67 -8.31
CA PHE A 20 1.39 3.34 -8.04
C PHE A 20 1.12 1.84 -8.19
N GLY A 21 0.16 1.37 -7.39
CA GLY A 21 -0.49 0.08 -7.54
C GLY A 21 -1.96 0.14 -7.16
N ILE A 22 -2.68 -0.95 -7.38
CA ILE A 22 -4.08 -1.11 -7.00
C ILE A 22 -4.17 -2.32 -6.08
N VAL A 23 -4.60 -2.10 -4.84
CA VAL A 23 -5.02 -3.19 -3.96
C VAL A 23 -6.41 -3.63 -4.36
N GLU A 24 -6.56 -4.91 -4.68
CA GLU A 24 -7.83 -5.57 -4.88
C GLU A 24 -8.18 -6.34 -3.60
N HIS A 25 -9.33 -6.05 -3.02
CA HIS A 25 -9.78 -6.60 -1.74
C HIS A 25 -11.29 -6.89 -1.76
N VAL A 26 -11.73 -7.76 -0.87
CA VAL A 26 -13.14 -8.14 -0.72
C VAL A 26 -13.72 -7.51 0.53
N GLY A 27 -14.85 -6.81 0.39
CA GLY A 27 -15.54 -6.19 1.52
C GLY A 27 -15.95 -7.23 2.56
N ARG A 28 -15.34 -7.21 3.74
CA ARG A 28 -15.61 -8.19 4.82
C ARG A 28 -17.08 -8.30 5.25
N ARG A 29 -17.88 -7.26 5.00
CA ARG A 29 -19.33 -7.24 5.27
C ARG A 29 -20.19 -7.46 4.03
N SER A 30 -19.72 -7.06 2.85
CA SER A 30 -20.55 -7.03 1.63
C SER A 30 -20.21 -8.14 0.64
N GLY A 31 -19.08 -8.82 0.80
CA GLY A 31 -18.53 -9.76 -0.19
C GLY A 31 -18.13 -9.12 -1.52
N LYS A 32 -18.30 -7.80 -1.69
CA LYS A 32 -18.04 -7.12 -2.97
C LYS A 32 -16.55 -6.93 -3.19
N GLN A 33 -16.12 -7.05 -4.44
CA GLN A 33 -14.75 -6.71 -4.84
C GLN A 33 -14.58 -5.18 -4.91
N TYR A 34 -13.47 -4.70 -4.36
CA TYR A 34 -13.09 -3.29 -4.36
C TYR A 34 -11.67 -3.13 -4.88
N ARG A 35 -11.40 -1.95 -5.42
CA ARG A 35 -10.09 -1.55 -5.96
C ARG A 35 -9.69 -0.22 -5.34
N THR A 36 -8.51 -0.19 -4.72
CA THR A 36 -8.00 1.00 -4.04
C THR A 36 -6.61 1.36 -4.59
N PRO A 37 -6.45 2.54 -5.22
CA PRO A 37 -5.14 3.00 -5.65
C PRO A 37 -4.28 3.34 -4.44
N VAL A 38 -3.01 2.93 -4.49
CA VAL A 38 -2.04 3.05 -3.39
C VAL A 38 -0.64 3.34 -3.92
N ASN A 39 0.21 3.88 -3.04
CA ASN A 39 1.65 4.00 -3.30
C ASN A 39 2.35 2.74 -2.85
N VAL A 40 3.19 2.16 -3.70
CA VAL A 40 3.75 0.83 -3.48
C VAL A 40 5.25 0.83 -3.72
N PHE A 41 5.98 0.48 -2.67
CA PHE A 41 7.42 0.35 -2.70
C PHE A 41 7.79 -1.11 -2.51
N THR A 42 8.74 -1.61 -3.29
CA THR A 42 9.24 -2.98 -3.11
C THR A 42 10.09 -3.04 -1.84
N THR A 43 9.89 -4.07 -1.04
CA THR A 43 10.66 -4.35 0.16
C THR A 43 11.29 -5.72 0.11
N ASP A 44 12.35 -5.89 0.90
CA ASP A 44 12.94 -7.17 1.28
C ASP A 44 13.05 -7.18 2.80
N VAL A 45 12.35 -8.11 3.46
CA VAL A 45 12.38 -8.28 4.92
C VAL A 45 13.12 -9.58 5.18
N ASN A 46 14.42 -9.50 5.46
CA ASN A 46 15.26 -10.65 5.79
C ASN A 46 15.20 -11.78 4.72
N GLY A 47 15.22 -11.41 3.43
CA GLY A 47 15.12 -12.35 2.30
C GLY A 47 13.69 -12.69 1.89
N THR A 48 12.67 -12.20 2.59
CA THR A 48 11.27 -12.32 2.18
C THR A 48 10.86 -11.15 1.29
N PRO A 49 10.46 -11.39 0.03
CA PRO A 49 10.01 -10.33 -0.86
C PRO A 49 8.66 -9.78 -0.40
N GLY A 50 8.54 -8.46 -0.46
CA GLY A 50 7.35 -7.77 0.03
C GLY A 50 7.09 -6.44 -0.65
N VAL A 51 6.07 -5.76 -0.14
CA VAL A 51 5.78 -4.37 -0.47
C VAL A 51 5.48 -3.54 0.77
N ALA A 52 5.91 -2.28 0.75
CA ALA A 52 5.46 -1.24 1.65
C ALA A 52 4.41 -0.38 0.96
N ILE A 53 3.26 -0.19 1.60
CA ILE A 53 2.20 0.72 1.16
C ILE A 53 2.06 1.87 2.16
N MET A 54 2.22 3.10 1.68
CA MET A 54 2.10 4.27 2.56
C MET A 54 0.67 4.52 3.04
N LEU A 55 0.55 4.83 4.33
CA LEU A 55 -0.72 5.21 4.95
C LEU A 55 -1.00 6.71 4.82
N THR A 56 -1.22 7.17 3.58
CA THR A 56 -1.61 8.56 3.22
C THR A 56 -2.86 9.18 3.91
N TYR A 57 -3.98 8.45 4.00
CA TYR A 57 -5.15 8.72 4.82
C TYR A 57 -5.07 7.93 6.13
N GLY A 58 -5.54 8.50 7.24
CA GLY A 58 -5.43 7.97 8.60
C GLY A 58 -5.98 6.53 8.85
N PRO A 59 -6.02 6.11 10.12
CA PRO A 59 -5.95 4.70 10.54
C PRO A 59 -7.16 3.82 10.16
N ASP A 60 -8.28 4.39 9.74
CA ASP A 60 -9.47 3.62 9.39
C ASP A 60 -9.57 3.31 7.88
N ARG A 61 -8.79 2.30 7.46
CA ARG A 61 -8.73 1.89 6.05
C ARG A 61 -9.52 0.62 5.83
N ASP A 62 -10.69 0.75 5.23
CA ASP A 62 -11.51 -0.41 4.88
C ASP A 62 -10.76 -1.44 4.05
N TRP A 63 -9.88 -1.03 3.12
CA TRP A 63 -9.07 -1.97 2.36
C TRP A 63 -8.14 -2.81 3.24
N LEU A 64 -7.51 -2.21 4.25
CA LEU A 64 -6.62 -2.92 5.18
C LEU A 64 -7.42 -3.86 6.10
N LYS A 65 -8.56 -3.39 6.61
CA LYS A 65 -9.48 -4.22 7.41
C LYS A 65 -9.99 -5.41 6.60
N ASN A 66 -10.26 -5.21 5.31
CA ASN A 66 -10.71 -6.25 4.39
C ASN A 66 -9.59 -7.25 4.09
N LEU A 67 -8.35 -6.80 3.83
CA LEU A 67 -7.21 -7.71 3.65
C LEU A 67 -6.98 -8.56 4.91
N ARG A 68 -7.03 -7.96 6.10
CA ARG A 68 -6.91 -8.69 7.38
C ARG A 68 -7.99 -9.76 7.53
N ALA A 69 -9.24 -9.42 7.21
CA ALA A 69 -10.35 -10.36 7.31
C ALA A 69 -10.27 -11.51 6.30
N ALA A 70 -9.60 -11.31 5.18
CA ALA A 70 -9.42 -12.30 4.11
C ALA A 70 -8.04 -12.98 4.13
N SER A 71 -7.22 -12.74 5.16
CA SER A 71 -5.81 -13.18 5.25
C SER A 71 -4.96 -12.79 4.03
N GLY A 72 -5.33 -11.73 3.33
CA GLY A 72 -4.63 -11.26 2.14
C GLY A 72 -5.55 -10.71 1.04
N GLY A 73 -4.97 -10.54 -0.14
CA GLY A 73 -5.64 -10.06 -1.33
C GLY A 73 -4.69 -10.00 -2.51
N ARG A 74 -4.97 -9.13 -3.50
CA ARG A 74 -4.08 -8.96 -4.64
C ARG A 74 -3.59 -7.53 -4.76
N LEU A 75 -2.36 -7.40 -5.25
CA LEU A 75 -1.82 -6.14 -5.71
C LEU A 75 -1.64 -6.19 -7.23
N ARG A 76 -2.18 -5.19 -7.92
CA ARG A 76 -1.90 -4.95 -9.34
C ARG A 76 -0.91 -3.80 -9.50
N ARG A 77 0.23 -4.05 -10.12
CA ARG A 77 1.30 -3.06 -10.35
C ARG A 77 2.03 -3.36 -11.65
N ASN A 78 2.29 -2.33 -12.46
CA ASN A 78 3.02 -2.44 -13.74
C ASN A 78 2.47 -3.55 -14.66
N GLY A 79 1.13 -3.64 -14.77
CA GLY A 79 0.45 -4.67 -15.57
C GLY A 79 0.44 -6.08 -14.96
N LYS A 80 1.15 -6.32 -13.85
CA LYS A 80 1.22 -7.62 -13.16
C LYS A 80 0.28 -7.65 -11.97
N SER A 81 -0.26 -8.84 -11.68
CA SER A 81 -0.96 -9.12 -10.43
C SER A 81 -0.11 -10.07 -9.60
N LEU A 82 0.00 -9.77 -8.31
CA LEU A 82 0.69 -10.62 -7.32
C LEU A 82 -0.16 -10.72 -6.06
N GLY A 83 -0.06 -11.82 -5.35
CA GLY A 83 -0.74 -11.97 -4.06
C GLY A 83 -0.03 -11.16 -2.98
N ILE A 84 -0.81 -10.63 -2.04
CA ILE A 84 -0.29 -9.92 -0.86
C ILE A 84 -0.93 -10.49 0.40
N ALA A 85 -0.12 -10.71 1.44
CA ALA A 85 -0.55 -11.30 2.69
C ALA A 85 0.14 -10.63 3.89
N GLU A 86 -0.20 -11.08 5.10
CA GLU A 86 0.44 -10.67 6.36
C GLU A 86 0.61 -9.15 6.53
N PRO A 87 -0.48 -8.36 6.50
CA PRO A 87 -0.40 -6.92 6.64
C PRO A 87 0.11 -6.52 8.04
N ARG A 88 1.26 -5.85 8.10
CA ARG A 88 1.88 -5.33 9.32
C ARG A 88 1.98 -3.82 9.26
N VAL A 89 1.26 -3.12 10.15
CA VAL A 89 1.36 -1.65 10.24
C VAL A 89 2.59 -1.31 11.06
N VAL A 90 3.45 -0.47 10.50
CA VAL A 90 4.74 -0.08 11.08
C VAL A 90 4.96 1.43 10.89
N SER A 91 5.93 1.99 11.61
CA SER A 91 6.35 3.37 11.35
C SER A 91 7.00 3.49 9.97
N LYS A 92 7.00 4.70 9.41
CA LYS A 92 7.73 5.00 8.16
C LYS A 92 9.22 4.68 8.34
N GLU A 93 9.79 4.99 9.49
CA GLU A 93 11.20 4.79 9.81
C GLU A 93 11.56 3.30 9.78
N GLU A 94 10.71 2.46 10.36
CA GLU A 94 10.86 1.00 10.32
C GLU A 94 10.71 0.46 8.89
N ALA A 95 9.63 0.84 8.18
CA ALA A 95 9.43 0.39 6.80
C ALA A 95 10.59 0.81 5.87
N ALA A 96 11.18 1.99 6.09
CA ALA A 96 12.29 2.51 5.28
C ALA A 96 13.57 1.65 5.37
N GLN A 97 13.70 0.79 6.39
CA GLN A 97 14.80 -0.17 6.51
C GLN A 97 14.70 -1.28 5.46
N TYR A 98 13.47 -1.69 5.12
CA TYR A 98 13.18 -2.79 4.22
C TYR A 98 12.96 -2.35 2.76
N VAL A 99 12.66 -1.07 2.52
CA VAL A 99 12.47 -0.55 1.17
C VAL A 99 13.76 -0.67 0.36
N THR A 100 13.66 -1.19 -0.87
CA THR A 100 14.79 -1.32 -1.79
C THR A 100 15.57 -0.01 -1.94
N ARG A 101 16.92 -0.09 -1.94
CA ARG A 101 17.85 1.06 -1.82
C ARG A 101 17.52 2.24 -2.73
N ARG A 102 17.11 1.98 -3.98
CA ARG A 102 16.73 3.01 -4.96
C ARG A 102 15.54 3.87 -4.55
N TRP A 103 14.61 3.33 -3.75
CA TRP A 103 13.38 4.01 -3.35
C TRP A 103 13.44 4.59 -1.93
N ARG A 104 14.45 4.24 -1.11
CA ARG A 104 14.57 4.72 0.28
C ARG A 104 14.57 6.26 0.42
N PRO A 105 15.32 7.04 -0.39
CA PRO A 105 15.34 8.50 -0.25
C PRO A 105 13.98 9.14 -0.54
N ILE A 106 13.27 8.54 -1.48
CA ILE A 106 11.92 8.94 -1.90
C ILE A 106 10.92 8.63 -0.79
N PHE A 107 10.97 7.40 -0.26
CA PHE A 107 10.08 6.91 0.78
C PHE A 107 10.21 7.73 2.07
N ALA A 108 11.44 8.01 2.51
CA ALA A 108 11.72 8.74 3.75
C ALA A 108 11.23 10.21 3.70
N ARG A 109 11.15 10.82 2.53
CA ARG A 109 10.69 12.21 2.33
C ARG A 109 9.17 12.34 2.28
N LEU A 110 8.42 11.23 2.26
CA LEU A 110 6.97 11.31 2.23
C LEU A 110 6.42 11.84 3.57
N PRO A 111 5.43 12.75 3.55
CA PRO A 111 4.91 13.42 4.74
C PRO A 111 3.91 12.56 5.52
N PHE A 112 4.11 11.23 5.53
CA PHE A 112 3.23 10.28 6.20
C PHE A 112 4.03 9.43 7.18
N GLU A 113 3.45 9.17 8.35
CA GLU A 113 4.17 8.58 9.48
C GLU A 113 4.11 7.05 9.52
N GLN A 114 3.17 6.43 8.80
CA GLN A 114 2.94 4.99 8.87
C GLN A 114 2.90 4.36 7.48
N ALA A 115 3.34 3.11 7.43
CA ALA A 115 3.22 2.24 6.27
C ALA A 115 2.62 0.90 6.69
N VAL A 116 2.15 0.13 5.71
CA VAL A 116 1.90 -1.30 5.90
C VAL A 116 2.92 -2.08 5.10
N LEU A 117 3.59 -3.02 5.75
CA LEU A 117 4.38 -4.07 5.11
C LEU A 117 3.45 -5.24 4.79
N LEU A 118 3.58 -5.79 3.59
CA LEU A 118 2.93 -7.02 3.17
C LEU A 118 3.94 -7.92 2.50
N ASP A 119 3.81 -9.22 2.72
CA ASP A 119 4.59 -10.21 2.01
C ASP A 119 3.96 -10.44 0.64
N THR A 120 4.78 -10.61 -0.40
CA THR A 120 4.29 -10.96 -1.73
C THR A 120 4.23 -12.47 -1.90
N THR A 121 3.09 -12.98 -2.35
CA THR A 121 2.90 -14.40 -2.68
C THR A 121 2.79 -14.57 -4.19
N GLY A 122 3.22 -15.73 -4.68
CA GLY A 122 3.22 -16.11 -6.11
C GLY A 122 1.85 -16.03 -6.77
#